data_AF-A0AAD0YQC7-F1
#
_entry.id   AF-A0AAD0YQC7-F1
#
_cell.length_a   1.000
_cell.length_b   1.000
_cell.length_c   1.000
_cell.angle_alpha   90.00
_cell.angle_beta   90.00
_cell.angle_gamma   90.00
#
_symmetry.space_group_name_H-M   'P 1'
#
loop_
_entity.id
_entity.type
_entity.pdbx_description
1 polymer ?
#
loop_
_entity_poly.entity_id
_entity_poly.type
_entity_poly.pdbx_seq_one_letter_code
_entity_poly.pdbx_strand_id
1 'polypeptide(L)'
;MKRIHRVQLFFALVILVPAFGKSQINDSKIRLKVLQKKLIGRELVFGKWNEKGGMETHLTYLGTVRTNKRKTFKIMNSVWVWGLAQRATNRILIFNEKNQYIGNYYLTLNTYLPTKLKNGILIFQNTDDNCDKNTITRVNLKNGLPQQFFRKCKNDYGDIYGFDGTN
;
A
#
# COMPACT_ATOMS: atom_id res chain seq x y z
N MET A 1 -36.53 -3.50 70.06
CA MET A 1 -35.37 -3.87 69.21
C MET A 1 -35.88 -4.22 67.81
N LYS A 2 -35.65 -3.37 66.79
CA LYS A 2 -35.94 -3.71 65.39
C LYS A 2 -34.63 -3.74 64.61
N ARG A 3 -34.32 -4.89 64.04
CA ARG A 3 -33.07 -5.22 63.34
C ARG A 3 -33.18 -4.68 61.91
N ILE A 4 -32.35 -3.70 61.56
CA ILE A 4 -32.28 -3.15 60.20
C ILE A 4 -31.36 -4.07 59.38
N HIS A 5 -31.88 -4.71 58.34
CA HIS A 5 -31.07 -5.49 57.39
C HIS A 5 -30.59 -4.56 56.27
N ARG A 6 -29.28 -4.36 56.19
CA ARG A 6 -28.63 -3.68 55.07
C ARG A 6 -28.50 -4.68 53.91
N VAL A 7 -29.34 -4.51 52.89
CA VAL A 7 -29.16 -5.21 51.60
C VAL A 7 -28.18 -4.38 50.78
N GLN A 8 -26.95 -4.87 50.59
CA GLN A 8 -26.01 -4.28 49.64
C GLN A 8 -26.29 -4.82 48.24
N LEU A 9 -26.93 -4.01 47.40
CA LEU A 9 -27.05 -4.30 45.97
C LEU A 9 -25.71 -4.03 45.29
N PHE A 10 -25.00 -5.09 44.90
CA PHE A 10 -23.84 -4.98 44.00
C PHE A 10 -24.34 -4.77 42.56
N PHE A 11 -24.29 -3.53 42.09
CA PHE A 11 -24.49 -3.21 40.67
C PHE A 11 -23.24 -3.64 39.89
N ALA A 12 -23.29 -4.84 39.29
CA ALA A 12 -22.27 -5.27 38.34
C ALA A 12 -22.44 -4.46 37.04
N LEU A 13 -21.57 -3.48 36.83
CA LEU A 13 -21.49 -2.71 35.60
C LEU A 13 -21.00 -3.64 34.47
N VAL A 14 -21.92 -4.22 33.72
CA VAL A 14 -21.61 -4.97 32.50
C VAL A 14 -21.15 -3.97 31.45
N ILE A 15 -19.84 -3.80 31.31
CA ILE A 15 -19.24 -3.03 30.23
C ILE A 15 -19.50 -3.79 28.94
N LEU A 16 -20.55 -3.39 28.23
CA LEU A 16 -20.80 -3.81 26.85
C LEU A 16 -19.68 -3.21 26.00
N VAL A 17 -18.56 -3.94 25.85
CA VAL A 17 -17.50 -3.55 24.92
C VAL A 17 -18.10 -3.70 23.52
N PRO A 18 -18.31 -2.62 22.74
CA PRO A 18 -18.69 -2.79 21.35
C PRO A 18 -17.55 -3.54 20.68
N ALA A 19 -17.84 -4.74 20.18
CA ALA A 19 -16.93 -5.46 19.32
C ALA A 19 -16.73 -4.60 18.07
N PHE A 20 -15.68 -3.79 18.06
CA PHE A 20 -15.22 -3.09 16.87
C PHE A 20 -15.04 -4.16 15.79
N GLY A 21 -15.91 -4.11 14.78
CA GLY A 21 -15.87 -5.00 13.64
C GLY A 21 -14.47 -4.98 13.04
N LYS A 22 -13.79 -6.13 13.02
CA LYS A 22 -12.56 -6.33 12.26
C LYS A 22 -12.89 -6.41 10.77
N SER A 23 -13.34 -5.29 10.20
CA SER A 23 -13.64 -5.15 8.77
C SER A 23 -12.48 -4.50 8.00
N GLN A 24 -11.26 -4.85 8.34
CA GLN A 24 -10.12 -4.74 7.44
C GLN A 24 -9.46 -6.10 7.45
N ILE A 25 -9.77 -6.92 6.44
CA ILE A 25 -9.01 -8.16 6.20
C ILE A 25 -7.55 -7.74 6.12
N ASN A 26 -6.76 -8.33 7.00
CA ASN A 26 -5.40 -7.94 7.33
C ASN A 26 -4.48 -7.98 6.10
N ASP A 27 -4.42 -6.86 5.36
CA ASP A 27 -3.58 -6.59 4.18
C ASP A 27 -2.11 -6.97 4.42
N SER A 28 -1.62 -6.91 5.66
CA SER A 28 -0.25 -7.26 5.98
C SER A 28 0.09 -8.72 5.67
N LYS A 29 -0.87 -9.65 5.82
CA LYS A 29 -0.62 -11.09 5.57
C LYS A 29 -0.38 -11.37 4.09
N ILE A 30 -1.19 -10.80 3.21
CA ILE A 30 -1.03 -11.00 1.76
C ILE A 30 0.22 -10.29 1.24
N ARG A 31 0.54 -9.09 1.76
CA ARG A 31 1.78 -8.36 1.45
C ARG A 31 3.01 -9.16 1.88
N LEU A 32 3.01 -9.69 3.11
CA LEU A 32 4.09 -10.54 3.60
C LEU A 32 4.26 -11.81 2.76
N LYS A 33 3.16 -12.46 2.38
CA LYS A 33 3.16 -13.63 1.49
C LYS A 33 3.82 -13.31 0.14
N VAL A 34 3.52 -12.16 -0.45
CA VAL A 34 4.14 -11.70 -1.72
C VAL A 34 5.64 -11.46 -1.52
N LEU A 35 6.04 -10.77 -0.46
CA LEU A 35 7.46 -10.51 -0.14
C LEU A 35 8.25 -11.82 0.08
N GLN A 36 7.65 -12.81 0.75
CA GLN A 36 8.28 -14.10 1.02
C GLN A 36 8.44 -14.95 -0.24
N LYS A 37 7.48 -14.86 -1.18
CA LYS A 37 7.58 -15.53 -2.48
C LYS A 37 8.72 -15.00 -3.36
N LYS A 38 9.12 -13.73 -3.18
CA LYS A 38 10.21 -13.07 -3.93
C LYS A 38 10.08 -13.16 -5.46
N LEU A 39 8.86 -13.30 -5.97
CA LEU A 39 8.60 -13.38 -7.42
C LEU A 39 8.59 -11.96 -8.00
N ILE A 40 9.73 -11.53 -8.55
CA ILE A 40 9.90 -10.19 -9.09
C ILE A 40 9.06 -10.02 -10.36
N GLY A 41 8.30 -8.92 -10.43
CA GLY A 41 7.50 -8.53 -11.59
C GLY A 41 6.24 -9.37 -11.81
N ARG A 42 5.99 -10.38 -10.97
CA ARG A 42 4.79 -11.21 -11.07
C ARG A 42 3.67 -10.66 -10.18
N GLU A 43 2.52 -10.43 -10.80
CA GLU A 43 1.31 -10.04 -10.09
C GLU A 43 0.69 -11.24 -9.36
N LEU A 44 0.23 -11.01 -8.14
CA LEU A 44 -0.57 -11.92 -7.35
C LEU A 44 -1.88 -11.23 -6.95
N VAL A 45 -3.00 -11.86 -7.31
CA VAL A 45 -4.35 -11.34 -7.03
C VAL A 45 -4.94 -12.06 -5.82
N PHE A 46 -5.58 -11.30 -4.94
CA PHE A 46 -6.19 -11.79 -3.71
C PHE A 46 -7.62 -11.27 -3.60
N GLY A 47 -8.55 -12.15 -3.26
CA GLY A 47 -9.96 -11.81 -3.27
C GLY A 47 -10.55 -11.86 -4.69
N LYS A 48 -11.76 -11.35 -4.82
CA LYS A 48 -12.47 -11.22 -6.08
C LYS A 48 -13.50 -10.12 -5.92
N TRP A 49 -13.38 -9.08 -6.72
CA TRP A 49 -14.36 -8.00 -6.71
C TRP A 49 -15.69 -8.50 -7.28
N ASN A 50 -16.79 -8.01 -6.73
CA ASN A 50 -18.13 -8.24 -7.28
C ASN A 50 -19.08 -7.11 -6.88
N GLU A 51 -20.20 -7.01 -7.60
CA GLU A 51 -21.26 -6.02 -7.40
C GLU A 51 -21.93 -6.09 -6.01
N LYS A 52 -21.69 -7.15 -5.24
CA LYS A 52 -22.19 -7.31 -3.87
C LYS A 52 -21.21 -6.78 -2.82
N GLY A 53 -20.15 -6.08 -3.22
CA GLY A 53 -19.17 -5.48 -2.34
C GLY A 53 -17.93 -6.35 -2.06
N GLY A 54 -17.69 -7.38 -2.88
CA GLY A 54 -16.42 -8.10 -2.87
C GLY A 54 -15.23 -7.16 -3.15
N MET A 55 -14.07 -7.45 -2.56
CA MET A 55 -12.84 -6.68 -2.78
C MET A 55 -11.77 -7.54 -3.42
N GLU A 56 -10.85 -6.88 -4.12
CA GLU A 56 -9.74 -7.52 -4.82
C GLU A 56 -8.46 -6.71 -4.64
N THR A 57 -7.35 -7.37 -4.36
CA THR A 57 -6.05 -6.72 -4.19
C THR A 57 -5.03 -7.38 -5.09
N HIS A 58 -4.41 -6.56 -5.94
CA HIS A 58 -3.35 -6.96 -6.86
C HIS A 58 -2.02 -6.46 -6.30
N LEU A 59 -1.09 -7.39 -6.09
CA LEU A 59 0.22 -7.09 -5.51
C LEU A 59 1.32 -7.56 -6.46
N THR A 60 2.24 -6.66 -6.80
CA THR A 60 3.41 -6.97 -7.64
C THR A 60 4.68 -6.55 -6.93
N TYR A 61 5.54 -7.51 -6.58
CA TYR A 61 6.84 -7.22 -5.99
C TYR A 61 7.84 -6.80 -7.08
N LEU A 62 8.43 -5.62 -6.98
CA LEU A 62 9.34 -5.09 -7.99
C LEU A 62 10.81 -5.39 -7.70
N GLY A 63 11.14 -5.73 -6.45
CA GLY A 63 12.49 -6.10 -6.04
C GLY A 63 12.98 -5.33 -4.81
N THR A 64 14.29 -5.41 -4.61
CA THR A 64 14.99 -4.77 -3.49
C THR A 64 16.00 -3.76 -4.03
N VAL A 65 16.13 -2.62 -3.36
CA VAL A 65 17.20 -1.64 -3.57
C VAL A 65 17.98 -1.44 -2.27
N ARG A 66 19.31 -1.42 -2.36
CA ARG A 66 20.19 -0.99 -1.29
C ARG A 66 20.71 0.40 -1.62
N THR A 67 20.55 1.33 -0.69
CA THR A 67 21.04 2.71 -0.84
C THR A 67 22.55 2.78 -0.60
N ASN A 68 23.15 3.88 -1.03
CA ASN A 68 24.55 4.20 -0.76
C ASN A 68 24.81 4.33 0.76
N LYS A 69 23.79 4.72 1.54
CA LYS A 69 23.80 4.76 3.01
C LYS A 69 23.47 3.40 3.65
N ARG A 70 23.56 2.30 2.89
CA ARG A 70 23.33 0.91 3.31
C ARG A 70 21.91 0.60 3.82
N LYS A 71 20.93 1.50 3.67
CA LYS A 71 19.51 1.19 3.92
C LYS A 71 18.97 0.27 2.81
N THR A 72 18.17 -0.71 3.17
CA THR A 72 17.58 -1.65 2.21
C THR A 72 16.06 -1.46 2.15
N PHE A 73 15.53 -1.25 0.96
CA PHE A 73 14.11 -1.10 0.70
C PHE A 73 13.60 -2.17 -0.26
N LYS A 74 12.42 -2.70 0.03
CA LYS A 74 11.65 -3.62 -0.81
C LYS A 74 10.45 -2.86 -1.38
N ILE A 75 10.29 -2.94 -2.69
CA ILE A 75 9.31 -2.13 -3.43
C ILE A 75 8.21 -3.04 -3.97
N MET A 76 6.96 -2.65 -3.75
CA MET A 76 5.78 -3.39 -4.20
C MET A 76 4.73 -2.43 -4.74
N ASN A 77 4.15 -2.76 -5.90
CA ASN A 77 2.94 -2.11 -6.36
C ASN A 77 1.72 -2.77 -5.71
N SER A 78 0.74 -1.95 -5.34
CA SER A 78 -0.55 -2.37 -4.80
C SER A 78 -1.67 -1.65 -5.53
N VAL A 79 -2.61 -2.43 -6.05
CA VAL A 79 -3.91 -1.94 -6.53
C VAL A 79 -4.97 -2.63 -5.69
N TRP A 80 -5.71 -1.85 -4.90
CA TRP A 80 -6.83 -2.36 -4.13
C TRP A 80 -8.12 -1.88 -4.77
N VAL A 81 -8.92 -2.82 -5.28
CA VAL A 81 -10.21 -2.59 -5.91
C VAL A 81 -11.31 -2.81 -4.88
N TRP A 82 -12.16 -1.80 -4.68
CA TRP A 82 -13.14 -1.75 -3.61
C TRP A 82 -14.39 -0.95 -3.98
N GLY A 83 -15.43 -1.14 -3.17
CA GLY A 83 -16.71 -0.45 -3.31
C GLY A 83 -17.51 -0.92 -4.53
N LEU A 84 -18.79 -0.51 -4.56
CA LEU A 84 -19.72 -0.89 -5.62
C LEU A 84 -19.37 -0.27 -6.98
N ALA A 85 -18.67 0.85 -6.98
CA ALA A 85 -18.22 1.56 -8.19
C ALA A 85 -16.84 1.09 -8.68
N GLN A 86 -16.33 -0.05 -8.20
CA GLN A 86 -15.05 -0.63 -8.59
C GLN A 86 -13.88 0.37 -8.51
N ARG A 87 -13.84 1.16 -7.44
CA ARG A 87 -12.79 2.17 -7.22
C ARG A 87 -11.46 1.47 -6.96
N ALA A 88 -10.36 2.09 -7.38
CA ALA A 88 -9.02 1.56 -7.16
C ALA A 88 -8.17 2.52 -6.33
N THR A 89 -7.53 1.98 -5.29
CA THR A 89 -6.48 2.65 -4.51
C THR A 89 -5.13 2.13 -4.97
N ASN A 90 -4.31 3.01 -5.57
CA ASN A 90 -3.02 2.63 -6.16
C ASN A 90 -1.87 3.15 -5.29
N ARG A 91 -0.95 2.26 -4.92
CA ARG A 91 0.19 2.61 -4.07
C ARG A 91 1.47 1.92 -4.52
N ILE A 92 2.59 2.64 -4.39
CA ILE A 92 3.92 2.02 -4.31
C ILE A 92 4.21 1.84 -2.82
N LEU A 93 4.09 0.61 -2.33
CA LEU A 93 4.36 0.26 -0.94
C LEU A 93 5.86 0.04 -0.75
N ILE A 94 6.38 0.61 0.34
CA ILE A 94 7.79 0.50 0.71
C ILE A 94 7.92 -0.28 2.02
N PHE A 95 8.82 -1.25 2.01
CA PHE A 95 9.16 -2.04 3.18
C PHE A 95 10.66 -1.99 3.44
N ASN A 96 11.07 -2.14 4.69
CA ASN A 96 12.48 -2.29 5.04
C ASN A 96 12.96 -3.74 4.84
N GLU A 97 14.23 -4.00 5.18
CA GLU A 97 14.85 -5.33 5.11
C GLU A 97 14.08 -6.41 5.88
N LYS A 98 13.47 -6.04 7.01
CA LYS A 98 12.70 -6.92 7.90
C LYS A 98 11.25 -7.12 7.43
N ASN A 99 10.90 -6.72 6.19
CA ASN A 99 9.53 -6.72 5.65
C ASN A 99 8.55 -5.83 6.44
N GLN A 100 9.04 -4.86 7.21
CA GLN A 100 8.17 -3.91 7.91
C GLN A 100 7.79 -2.81 6.93
N TYR A 101 6.50 -2.51 6.84
CA TYR A 101 6.00 -1.39 6.05
C TYR A 101 6.47 -0.07 6.66
N ILE A 102 7.01 0.83 5.84
CA ILE A 102 7.56 2.13 6.31
C ILE A 102 6.93 3.34 5.62
N GLY A 103 6.12 3.12 4.59
CA GLY A 103 5.43 4.19 3.87
C GLY A 103 5.03 3.82 2.45
N ASN A 104 4.39 4.77 1.77
CA ASN A 104 3.98 4.62 0.38
C ASN A 104 4.05 5.92 -0.43
N TYR A 105 4.00 5.77 -1.74
CA TYR A 105 3.51 6.83 -2.64
C TYR A 105 2.07 6.48 -3.04
N TYR A 106 1.16 7.44 -2.99
CA TYR A 106 -0.22 7.31 -3.51
C TYR A 106 -0.26 7.76 -4.97
N LEU A 107 -0.82 6.94 -5.85
CA LEU A 107 -0.89 7.22 -7.28
C LEU A 107 -2.35 7.32 -7.72
N THR A 108 -2.63 8.23 -8.64
CA THR A 108 -3.99 8.48 -9.12
C THR A 108 -4.55 7.27 -9.87
N LEU A 109 -3.76 6.71 -10.80
CA LEU A 109 -4.18 5.61 -11.67
C LEU A 109 -3.23 4.41 -11.54
N ASN A 110 -3.72 3.21 -11.84
CA ASN A 110 -2.90 2.00 -11.89
C ASN A 110 -1.85 2.06 -13.02
N THR A 111 -2.18 2.71 -14.14
CA THR A 111 -1.26 3.01 -15.26
C THR A 111 -0.09 3.92 -14.85
N TYR A 112 -0.18 4.54 -13.67
CA TYR A 112 0.86 5.42 -13.14
C TYR A 112 1.84 4.70 -12.21
N LEU A 113 1.57 3.43 -11.89
CA LEU A 113 2.50 2.60 -11.15
C LEU A 113 3.76 2.30 -11.97
N PRO A 114 4.92 2.14 -11.32
CA PRO A 114 6.16 1.80 -12.00
C PRO A 114 6.10 0.37 -12.56
N THR A 115 6.66 0.16 -13.74
CA THR A 115 6.64 -1.15 -14.39
C THR A 115 7.73 -2.07 -13.86
N LYS A 116 8.85 -1.52 -13.38
CA LYS A 116 9.97 -2.30 -12.83
C LYS A 116 10.93 -1.47 -11.99
N LEU A 117 11.71 -2.17 -11.17
CA LEU A 117 12.91 -1.65 -10.50
C LEU A 117 14.14 -2.29 -11.17
N LYS A 118 15.06 -1.48 -11.68
CA LYS A 118 16.33 -1.97 -12.27
C LYS A 118 17.49 -1.13 -11.75
N ASN A 119 18.51 -1.78 -11.19
CA ASN A 119 19.73 -1.14 -10.71
C ASN A 119 19.47 0.04 -9.74
N GLY A 120 18.47 -0.10 -8.87
CA GLY A 120 18.07 0.96 -7.93
C GLY A 120 17.31 2.13 -8.55
N ILE A 121 16.92 2.02 -9.83
CA ILE A 121 16.10 3.00 -10.53
C ILE A 121 14.70 2.41 -10.71
N LEU A 122 13.70 3.10 -10.17
CA LEU A 122 12.30 2.79 -10.37
C LEU A 122 11.85 3.41 -11.70
N ILE A 123 11.36 2.56 -12.61
CA ILE A 123 11.07 2.92 -14.00
C ILE A 123 9.55 2.98 -14.17
N PHE A 124 9.08 4.12 -14.67
CA PHE A 124 7.69 4.37 -15.00
C PHE A 124 7.58 4.50 -16.51
N GLN A 125 6.79 3.63 -17.12
CA GLN A 125 6.43 3.72 -18.52
C GLN A 125 4.98 4.16 -18.63
N ASN A 126 4.70 5.12 -19.49
CA ASN A 126 3.34 5.61 -19.68
C ASN A 126 2.53 4.57 -20.45
N THR A 127 1.56 3.96 -19.78
CA THR A 127 0.58 3.04 -20.39
C THR A 127 -0.80 3.65 -20.52
N ASP A 128 -1.04 4.85 -19.98
CA ASP A 128 -2.26 5.64 -20.15
C ASP A 128 -2.34 6.25 -21.56
N ASP A 129 -3.50 6.22 -22.21
CA ASP A 129 -3.67 6.71 -23.59
C ASP A 129 -3.59 8.24 -23.71
N ASN A 130 -3.79 8.95 -22.60
CA ASN A 130 -3.68 10.41 -22.56
C ASN A 130 -2.22 10.89 -22.35
N CYS A 131 -1.30 9.99 -22.05
CA CYS A 131 0.12 10.29 -21.88
C CYS A 131 0.95 9.85 -23.10
N ASP A 132 2.08 10.51 -23.31
CA ASP A 132 3.04 10.10 -24.32
C ASP A 132 3.71 8.78 -23.92
N LYS A 133 3.46 7.72 -24.72
CA LYS A 133 3.97 6.36 -24.52
C LYS A 133 5.49 6.25 -24.63
N ASN A 134 6.14 7.20 -25.32
CA ASN A 134 7.60 7.24 -25.48
C ASN A 134 8.30 7.88 -24.27
N THR A 135 7.55 8.54 -23.40
CA THR A 135 8.08 9.17 -22.20
C THR A 135 8.30 8.12 -21.09
N ILE A 136 9.51 8.12 -20.53
CA ILE A 136 9.89 7.25 -19.40
C ILE A 136 10.38 8.11 -18.24
N THR A 137 9.69 8.03 -17.11
CA THR A 137 10.16 8.64 -15.85
C THR A 137 11.07 7.66 -15.11
N ARG A 138 12.19 8.15 -14.60
CA ARG A 138 13.17 7.36 -13.82
C ARG A 138 13.39 8.01 -12.47
N VAL A 139 13.14 7.25 -11.41
CA VAL A 139 13.34 7.71 -10.03
C VAL A 139 14.48 6.89 -9.41
N ASN A 140 15.58 7.57 -9.06
CA ASN A 140 16.75 6.92 -8.48
C ASN A 140 16.57 6.77 -6.96
N LEU A 141 16.52 5.53 -6.48
CA LEU A 141 16.37 5.21 -5.06
C LEU A 141 17.70 4.94 -4.35
N LYS A 142 18.85 4.96 -5.04
CA LYS A 142 20.17 4.70 -4.43
C LYS A 142 20.55 5.75 -3.38
N ASN A 143 20.03 6.96 -3.47
CA ASN A 143 20.31 8.04 -2.52
C ASN A 143 19.31 8.10 -1.35
N GLY A 144 18.34 7.19 -1.31
CA GLY A 144 17.21 7.23 -0.36
C GLY A 144 15.87 7.28 -1.09
N LEU A 145 14.78 7.23 -0.32
CA LEU A 145 13.44 7.46 -0.85
C LEU A 145 13.26 8.97 -1.04
N PRO A 146 12.96 9.45 -2.26
CA PRO A 146 12.71 10.88 -2.47
C PRO A 146 11.42 11.29 -1.76
N GLN A 147 11.43 12.45 -1.09
CA GLN A 147 10.21 12.99 -0.47
C GLN A 147 9.11 13.26 -1.49
N GLN A 148 9.50 13.63 -2.71
CA GLN A 148 8.60 13.76 -3.84
C GLN A 148 9.32 13.44 -5.15
N PHE A 149 8.58 13.01 -6.17
CA PHE A 149 9.10 12.91 -7.52
C PHE A 149 8.05 13.39 -8.54
N PHE A 150 8.52 13.94 -9.65
CA PHE A 150 7.68 14.30 -10.79
C PHE A 150 7.60 13.15 -11.78
N ARG A 151 6.39 12.77 -12.18
CA ARG A 151 6.13 11.79 -13.23
C ARG A 151 5.61 12.51 -14.47
N LYS A 152 6.44 12.56 -15.50
CA LYS A 152 6.14 13.19 -16.78
C LYS A 152 5.09 12.37 -17.55
N CYS A 153 4.00 13.02 -17.97
CA CYS A 153 2.95 12.43 -18.79
C CYS A 153 3.11 12.82 -20.27
N LYS A 154 3.14 14.13 -20.58
CA LYS A 154 3.27 14.65 -21.95
C LYS A 154 3.85 16.07 -21.92
N ASN A 155 4.86 16.35 -22.76
CA ASN A 155 5.59 17.62 -22.71
C ASN A 155 5.95 17.95 -21.24
N ASP A 156 5.88 19.19 -20.80
CA ASP A 156 6.23 19.54 -19.41
C ASP A 156 5.11 19.25 -18.40
N TYR A 157 4.04 18.57 -18.80
CA TYR A 157 2.93 18.18 -17.93
C TYR A 157 3.15 16.82 -17.28
N GLY A 158 2.67 16.70 -16.05
CA GLY A 158 2.74 15.51 -15.24
C GLY A 158 2.27 15.79 -13.82
N ASP A 159 2.48 14.81 -12.95
CA ASP A 159 2.04 14.86 -11.56
C ASP A 159 3.23 14.74 -10.61
N ILE A 160 3.10 15.34 -9.43
CA ILE A 160 4.05 15.20 -8.33
C ILE A 160 3.47 14.23 -7.30
N TYR A 161 4.26 13.24 -6.91
CA TYR A 161 3.87 12.26 -5.88
C TYR A 161 4.77 12.35 -4.67
N GLY A 162 4.15 12.53 -3.51
CA GLY A 162 4.82 12.60 -2.21
C GLY A 162 4.95 11.24 -1.54
N PHE A 163 6.04 11.06 -0.79
CA PHE A 163 6.23 9.93 0.09
C PHE A 163 5.49 10.18 1.41
N ASP A 164 4.56 9.29 1.73
CA ASP A 164 3.84 9.26 2.99
C ASP A 164 4.44 8.12 3.84
N GLY A 165 5.42 8.47 4.67
CA GLY A 165 6.18 7.51 5.46
C GLY A 165 7.35 8.13 6.21
N THR A 166 8.12 7.26 6.88
CA THR A 166 9.34 7.63 7.58
C THR A 166 10.58 7.18 6.80
N ASN A 167 11.58 8.07 6.72
CA ASN A 167 12.78 7.85 5.90
C ASN A 167 14.01 7.54 6.76
#